data_AF-A0A8H5KVB8-F1
#
_entry.id   AF-A0A8H5KVB8-F1
#
_cell.length_a   1.000
_cell.length_b   1.000
_cell.length_c   1.000
_cell.angle_alpha   90.00
_cell.angle_beta   90.00
_cell.angle_gamma   90.00
#
_symmetry.space_group_name_H-M   'P 1'
#
loop_
_entity.id
_entity.type
_entity.pdbx_description
1 polymer ?
#
loop_
_entity_poly.entity_id
_entity_poly.type
_entity_poly.pdbx_seq_one_letter_code
_entity_poly.pdbx_strand_id
1 'polypeptide(L)'
;MTDDSYTNPPKTKTAIELWSLYSYNLHKATYHGLNNLKGRENKRNFIIGRGSQTGMHRYAGLWTGDNGSSWDFFRISVAQVLALGYSGLSIAGVDMGGFTADPANTLPNPRWCDPELLIRCILRLVRGVEPWAYGDILNNFPGPLPPDQAALYRSVAPVCRYYVQLRYSLLQVLYDYMFANLINGLPVARAMLVTDPFDTSLFNSNQGFIDNQYLLGHNILVCPQVEEKARRRDVYLPNSDKWYPSNLRVNNQGFGPDPILKHAAVLQKPAPGGKIVDYDCHIPDAVANPEQVAYVTPVYIRGGAIIPQLDVRQYVKEGDLNPPTIHVYPGGKTTEPTSYSIYLDDGVSRDSAPIELPQHKYKDAAKYTKAKGIYREVKITQEYSKTNRKITIRHQWDGYDAKATVGDTYNFAIWTVQATAPPESQISVDFEDESGMTVIDSGLTSTYIAGRGVLTVSVPVHLVPSLKTPQNYTQGSFADRYLAINVSGLP
;
A
#
# COMPACT_ATOMS: atom_id res chain seq x y z
N MET A 1 -14.95 30.31 -8.34
CA MET A 1 -13.64 30.70 -8.92
C MET A 1 -12.56 29.96 -8.14
N THR A 2 -11.50 29.50 -8.80
CA THR A 2 -10.51 28.57 -8.23
C THR A 2 -9.37 29.25 -7.48
N ASP A 3 -9.13 30.55 -7.70
CA ASP A 3 -8.04 31.30 -7.08
C ASP A 3 -8.35 31.77 -5.65
N ASP A 4 -7.33 31.77 -4.78
CA ASP A 4 -7.35 32.19 -3.37
C ASP A 4 -7.09 33.70 -3.22
N SER A 5 -6.61 34.38 -4.27
CA SER A 5 -6.13 35.77 -4.19
C SER A 5 -7.10 36.84 -4.69
N TYR A 6 -8.38 36.75 -4.33
CA TYR A 6 -9.35 37.75 -4.79
C TYR A 6 -9.39 39.00 -3.91
N THR A 7 -9.10 40.16 -4.52
CA THR A 7 -9.27 41.51 -3.96
C THR A 7 -10.55 42.22 -4.45
N ASN A 8 -11.27 41.62 -5.40
CA ASN A 8 -12.51 42.19 -5.96
C ASN A 8 -13.76 41.64 -5.28
N PRO A 9 -14.85 42.43 -5.19
CA PRO A 9 -16.13 41.97 -4.65
C PRO A 9 -16.69 40.80 -5.47
N PRO A 10 -17.33 39.80 -4.83
CA PRO A 10 -17.90 38.65 -5.51
C PRO A 10 -19.02 39.08 -6.47
N LYS A 11 -19.07 38.45 -7.66
CA LYS A 11 -20.16 38.63 -8.62
C LYS A 11 -21.15 37.48 -8.50
N THR A 12 -22.43 37.79 -8.46
CA THR A 12 -23.49 36.77 -8.51
C THR A 12 -23.57 36.16 -9.91
N LYS A 13 -23.86 34.87 -9.95
CA LYS A 13 -24.05 34.06 -11.16
C LYS A 13 -25.20 33.10 -10.93
N THR A 14 -25.79 32.59 -12.00
CA THR A 14 -26.82 31.56 -11.90
C THR A 14 -26.23 30.26 -11.35
N ALA A 15 -27.05 29.44 -10.67
CA ALA A 15 -26.58 28.18 -10.10
C ALA A 15 -26.02 27.24 -11.17
N ILE A 16 -26.61 27.22 -12.36
CA ILE A 16 -26.18 26.36 -13.47
C ILE A 16 -24.79 26.73 -14.00
N GLU A 17 -24.41 28.02 -13.97
CA GLU A 17 -23.07 28.48 -14.37
C GLU A 17 -21.97 28.01 -13.39
N LEU A 18 -22.31 27.73 -12.13
CA LEU A 18 -21.36 27.44 -11.06
C LEU A 18 -21.57 26.08 -10.39
N TRP A 19 -22.45 25.22 -10.92
CA TRP A 19 -22.91 24.00 -10.25
C TRP A 19 -21.75 23.10 -9.79
N SER A 20 -20.82 22.78 -10.70
CA SER A 20 -19.65 21.94 -10.41
C SER A 20 -18.64 22.58 -9.46
N LEU A 21 -18.68 23.91 -9.30
CA LEU A 21 -17.81 24.64 -8.38
C LEU A 21 -18.35 24.69 -6.95
N TYR A 22 -19.62 24.33 -6.71
CA TYR A 22 -20.20 24.38 -5.38
C TYR A 22 -19.40 23.53 -4.39
N SER A 23 -19.25 22.23 -4.67
CA SER A 23 -18.52 21.33 -3.77
C SER A 23 -17.03 21.63 -3.73
N TYR A 24 -16.44 22.11 -4.82
CA TYR A 24 -15.05 22.58 -4.82
C TYR A 24 -14.85 23.73 -3.83
N ASN A 25 -15.70 24.75 -3.88
CA ASN A 25 -15.62 25.90 -2.98
C ASN A 25 -15.97 25.51 -1.53
N LEU A 26 -16.86 24.54 -1.33
CA LEU A 26 -17.15 23.97 -0.01
C LEU A 26 -15.89 23.35 0.59
N HIS A 27 -15.22 22.44 -0.11
CA HIS A 27 -13.98 21.79 0.38
C HIS A 27 -12.89 22.82 0.69
N LYS A 28 -12.73 23.79 -0.22
CA LYS A 28 -11.80 24.90 -0.06
C LYS A 28 -12.10 25.72 1.20
N ALA A 29 -13.35 26.15 1.38
CA ALA A 29 -13.78 26.92 2.54
C ALA A 29 -13.58 26.12 3.84
N THR A 30 -13.94 24.83 3.86
CA THR A 30 -13.70 23.94 5.01
C THR A 30 -12.20 23.82 5.32
N TYR A 31 -11.36 23.60 4.31
CA TYR A 31 -9.91 23.49 4.48
C TYR A 31 -9.30 24.76 5.09
N HIS A 32 -9.65 25.94 4.59
CA HIS A 32 -9.17 27.21 5.17
C HIS A 32 -9.75 27.47 6.56
N GLY A 33 -11.03 27.15 6.78
CA GLY A 33 -11.65 27.22 8.09
C GLY A 33 -10.91 26.39 9.14
N LEU A 34 -10.62 25.12 8.83
CA LEU A 34 -9.85 24.24 9.70
C LEU A 34 -8.43 24.77 9.97
N ASN A 35 -7.81 25.44 9.00
CA ASN A 35 -6.48 26.03 9.17
C ASN A 35 -6.45 27.25 10.10
N ASN A 36 -7.60 27.91 10.33
CA ASN A 36 -7.72 29.06 11.22
C ASN A 36 -8.10 28.66 12.67
N LEU A 37 -8.39 27.38 12.91
CA LEU A 37 -8.70 26.89 14.26
C LEU A 37 -7.40 26.75 15.06
N LYS A 38 -7.28 27.50 16.17
CA LYS A 38 -6.12 27.44 17.08
C LYS A 38 -5.76 26.00 17.50
N GLY A 39 -6.75 25.17 17.83
CA GLY A 39 -6.53 23.76 18.23
C GLY A 39 -6.02 22.82 17.13
N ARG A 40 -5.98 23.31 15.88
CA ARG A 40 -5.49 22.59 14.69
C ARG A 40 -4.28 23.28 14.06
N GLU A 41 -3.64 24.21 14.77
CA GLU A 41 -2.40 24.81 14.31
C GLU A 41 -1.38 23.72 13.95
N ASN A 42 -0.73 23.90 12.81
CA ASN A 42 0.22 22.97 12.20
C ASN A 42 -0.26 21.54 11.89
N LYS A 43 -1.49 21.12 12.24
CA LYS A 43 -1.99 19.77 11.93
C LYS A 43 -2.42 19.63 10.46
N ARG A 44 -2.26 18.43 9.89
CA ARG A 44 -2.85 18.07 8.59
C ARG A 44 -4.36 17.94 8.69
N ASN A 45 -5.06 18.36 7.64
CA ASN A 45 -6.52 18.22 7.56
C ASN A 45 -6.89 16.92 6.85
N PHE A 46 -8.01 16.34 7.26
CA PHE A 46 -8.62 15.19 6.60
C PHE A 46 -10.07 15.53 6.32
N ILE A 47 -10.42 15.66 5.05
CA ILE A 47 -11.75 16.03 4.57
C ILE A 47 -12.11 15.03 3.48
N ILE A 48 -13.30 14.42 3.58
CA ILE A 48 -13.85 13.54 2.56
C ILE A 48 -15.16 14.15 2.05
N GLY A 49 -15.22 14.36 0.74
CA GLY A 49 -16.41 14.82 0.03
C GLY A 49 -17.10 13.72 -0.76
N ARG A 50 -18.28 14.01 -1.32
CA ARG A 50 -19.02 13.10 -2.22
C ARG A 50 -18.90 13.44 -3.71
N GLY A 51 -18.51 14.67 -4.01
CA GLY A 51 -18.33 15.14 -5.38
C GLY A 51 -17.57 16.45 -5.38
N SER A 52 -16.96 16.79 -6.52
CA SER A 52 -16.23 18.04 -6.70
C SER A 52 -15.77 18.20 -8.16
N GLN A 53 -14.88 19.15 -8.40
CA GLN A 53 -14.25 19.43 -9.69
C GLN A 53 -12.73 19.19 -9.61
N THR A 54 -12.08 19.02 -10.76
CA THR A 54 -10.62 18.88 -10.88
C THR A 54 -9.86 19.95 -10.08
N GLY A 55 -8.80 19.53 -9.39
CA GLY A 55 -8.00 20.40 -8.51
C GLY A 55 -8.43 20.38 -7.03
N MET A 56 -9.55 19.73 -6.71
CA MET A 56 -10.04 19.60 -5.32
C MET A 56 -9.16 18.73 -4.41
N HIS A 57 -8.32 17.85 -4.98
CA HIS A 57 -7.40 16.97 -4.26
C HIS A 57 -6.45 17.72 -3.30
N ARG A 58 -6.28 19.04 -3.52
CA ARG A 58 -5.53 19.95 -2.66
C ARG A 58 -6.18 20.18 -1.29
N TYR A 59 -7.48 19.91 -1.19
CA TYR A 59 -8.30 20.26 -0.03
C TYR A 59 -8.97 19.03 0.60
N ALA A 60 -9.41 18.06 -0.21
CA ALA A 60 -10.18 16.91 0.26
C ALA A 60 -9.95 15.67 -0.61
N GLY A 61 -10.19 14.48 -0.03
CA GLY A 61 -10.45 13.25 -0.76
C GLY A 61 -11.93 13.12 -1.13
N LEU A 62 -12.29 12.07 -1.87
CA LEU A 62 -13.69 11.72 -2.14
C LEU A 62 -14.03 10.31 -1.68
N TRP A 63 -15.30 10.08 -1.40
CA TRP A 63 -15.90 8.77 -1.49
C TRP A 63 -16.90 8.76 -2.66
N THR A 64 -17.10 7.59 -3.26
CA THR A 64 -17.79 7.43 -4.56
C THR A 64 -19.31 7.55 -4.52
N GLY A 65 -19.89 7.85 -3.37
CA GLY A 65 -21.33 8.03 -3.22
C GLY A 65 -22.07 6.74 -2.85
N ASP A 66 -23.39 6.86 -2.81
CA ASP A 66 -24.34 5.92 -2.23
C ASP A 66 -24.51 4.66 -3.12
N ASN A 67 -23.46 3.84 -3.22
CA ASN A 67 -23.46 2.60 -3.99
C ASN A 67 -24.39 1.53 -3.41
N GLY A 68 -24.86 0.60 -4.23
CA GLY A 68 -25.67 -0.53 -3.79
C GLY A 68 -24.86 -1.71 -3.26
N SER A 69 -25.49 -2.51 -2.39
CA SER A 69 -24.96 -3.76 -1.86
C SER A 69 -25.13 -4.90 -2.87
N SER A 70 -24.63 -4.72 -4.10
CA SER A 70 -24.75 -5.70 -5.19
C SER A 70 -23.44 -5.88 -5.96
N TRP A 71 -23.34 -7.00 -6.67
CA TRP A 71 -22.19 -7.33 -7.50
C TRP A 71 -21.94 -6.34 -8.63
N ASP A 72 -23.00 -5.79 -9.23
CA ASP A 72 -22.87 -4.77 -10.28
C ASP A 72 -22.15 -3.52 -9.76
N PHE A 73 -22.50 -3.05 -8.56
CA PHE A 73 -21.80 -1.93 -7.94
C PHE A 73 -20.37 -2.28 -7.55
N PHE A 74 -20.09 -3.52 -7.13
CA PHE A 74 -18.73 -3.94 -6.81
C PHE A 74 -17.83 -4.00 -8.05
N ARG A 75 -18.34 -4.52 -9.19
CA ARG A 75 -17.61 -4.50 -10.48
C ARG A 75 -17.23 -3.09 -10.91
N ILE A 76 -18.13 -2.11 -10.71
CA ILE A 76 -17.87 -0.70 -11.05
C ILE A 76 -16.87 -0.05 -10.09
N SER A 77 -16.85 -0.48 -8.82
CA SER A 77 -16.12 0.19 -7.74
C SER A 77 -14.60 0.27 -7.98
N VAL A 78 -13.99 -0.82 -8.46
CA VAL A 78 -12.55 -0.86 -8.75
C VAL A 78 -12.22 0.12 -9.87
N ALA A 79 -12.89 0.00 -11.02
CA ALA A 79 -12.72 0.92 -12.16
C ALA A 79 -12.94 2.39 -11.77
N GLN A 80 -13.94 2.68 -10.93
CA GLN A 80 -14.26 4.04 -10.49
C GLN A 80 -13.14 4.65 -9.65
N VAL A 81 -12.56 3.90 -8.69
CA VAL A 81 -11.42 4.37 -7.88
C VAL A 81 -10.18 4.58 -8.76
N LEU A 82 -9.93 3.68 -9.71
CA LEU A 82 -8.80 3.82 -10.63
C LEU A 82 -8.94 5.04 -11.55
N ALA A 83 -10.14 5.32 -12.07
CA ALA A 83 -10.43 6.49 -12.89
C ALA A 83 -10.23 7.80 -12.11
N LEU A 84 -10.63 7.83 -10.83
CA LEU A 84 -10.37 8.97 -9.92
C LEU A 84 -8.86 9.14 -9.68
N GLY A 85 -8.14 8.05 -9.45
CA GLY A 85 -6.68 8.04 -9.33
C GLY A 85 -6.00 8.62 -10.57
N TYR A 86 -6.44 8.20 -11.76
CA TYR A 86 -5.97 8.73 -13.06
C TYR A 86 -6.24 10.24 -13.21
N SER A 87 -7.31 10.73 -12.58
CA SER A 87 -7.69 12.14 -12.56
C SER A 87 -6.98 12.96 -11.47
N GLY A 88 -5.98 12.39 -10.81
CA GLY A 88 -5.18 13.04 -9.77
C GLY A 88 -5.81 13.03 -8.38
N LEU A 89 -6.78 12.14 -8.11
CA LEU A 89 -7.38 11.96 -6.80
C LEU A 89 -6.96 10.63 -6.17
N SER A 90 -5.93 10.68 -5.32
CA SER A 90 -5.39 9.49 -4.65
C SER A 90 -6.28 8.99 -3.49
N ILE A 91 -6.84 9.91 -2.69
CA ILE A 91 -7.76 9.56 -1.61
C ILE A 91 -9.17 9.43 -2.20
N ALA A 92 -9.47 8.21 -2.65
CA ALA A 92 -10.77 7.79 -3.14
C ALA A 92 -11.12 6.41 -2.57
N GLY A 93 -12.41 6.15 -2.35
CA GLY A 93 -12.87 4.85 -1.88
C GLY A 93 -14.37 4.70 -2.02
N VAL A 94 -14.82 3.45 -1.99
CA VAL A 94 -16.24 3.10 -2.06
C VAL A 94 -16.77 2.71 -0.70
N ASP A 95 -18.10 2.75 -0.54
CA ASP A 95 -18.74 2.15 0.61
C ASP A 95 -18.71 0.62 0.43
N MET A 96 -17.74 -0.04 1.07
CA MET A 96 -17.47 -1.46 0.87
C MET A 96 -18.65 -2.32 1.37
N GLY A 97 -19.06 -3.32 0.59
CA GLY A 97 -20.29 -4.06 0.85
C GLY A 97 -21.59 -3.31 0.51
N GLY A 98 -21.52 -2.03 0.11
CA GLY A 98 -22.66 -1.21 -0.33
C GLY A 98 -23.26 -0.30 0.74
N PHE A 99 -23.82 0.83 0.30
CA PHE A 99 -24.58 1.78 1.12
C PHE A 99 -26.09 1.49 1.08
N THR A 100 -26.66 1.31 -0.11
CA THR A 100 -28.09 1.01 -0.29
C THR A 100 -28.35 -0.50 -0.32
N ALA A 101 -29.54 -0.89 0.09
CA ALA A 101 -30.01 -2.26 -0.01
C ALA A 101 -30.13 -2.66 -1.48
N ASP A 102 -29.71 -3.88 -1.81
CA ASP A 102 -30.02 -4.47 -3.11
C ASP A 102 -31.50 -4.93 -3.11
N PRO A 103 -32.36 -4.41 -4.01
CA PRO A 103 -33.76 -4.84 -4.09
C PRO A 103 -33.92 -6.32 -4.48
N ALA A 104 -32.90 -6.95 -5.07
CA ALA A 104 -32.88 -8.38 -5.39
C ALA A 104 -32.42 -9.26 -4.20
N ASN A 105 -31.98 -8.65 -3.09
CA ASN A 105 -31.49 -9.38 -1.93
C ASN A 105 -32.65 -10.10 -1.20
N THR A 106 -32.48 -11.41 -1.01
CA THR A 106 -33.47 -12.29 -0.38
C THR A 106 -33.21 -12.55 1.10
N LEU A 107 -32.15 -11.95 1.68
CA LEU A 107 -31.80 -12.13 3.08
C LEU A 107 -32.89 -11.56 4.02
N PRO A 108 -33.18 -12.24 5.14
CA PRO A 108 -34.19 -11.79 6.09
C PRO A 108 -33.73 -10.47 6.74
N ASN A 109 -34.29 -9.34 6.30
CA ASN A 109 -33.87 -7.94 6.56
C ASN A 109 -32.91 -7.41 5.47
N PRO A 110 -33.43 -6.65 4.46
CA PRO A 110 -32.67 -6.21 3.28
C PRO A 110 -31.52 -5.22 3.58
N ARG A 111 -31.20 -4.99 4.86
CA ARG A 111 -30.09 -4.12 5.30
C ARG A 111 -28.74 -4.82 5.28
N TRP A 112 -28.68 -6.13 5.10
CA TRP A 112 -27.42 -6.88 5.20
C TRP A 112 -26.81 -7.11 3.82
N CYS A 113 -25.53 -6.81 3.71
CA CYS A 113 -24.73 -7.20 2.55
C CYS A 113 -24.68 -8.74 2.47
N ASP A 114 -24.72 -9.29 1.27
CA ASP A 114 -24.43 -10.71 1.07
C ASP A 114 -23.05 -11.06 1.68
N PRO A 115 -22.92 -12.18 2.44
CA PRO A 115 -21.66 -12.51 3.12
C PRO A 115 -20.49 -12.75 2.16
N GLU A 116 -20.73 -13.31 0.96
CA GLU A 116 -19.69 -13.44 -0.05
C GLU A 116 -19.27 -12.06 -0.56
N LEU A 117 -20.23 -11.20 -0.90
CA LEU A 117 -19.96 -9.84 -1.35
C LEU A 117 -19.14 -9.05 -0.32
N LEU A 118 -19.48 -9.12 0.96
CA LEU A 118 -18.73 -8.44 2.02
C LEU A 118 -17.29 -8.97 2.14
N ILE A 119 -17.12 -10.30 2.07
CA ILE A 119 -15.80 -10.94 2.09
C ILE A 119 -14.95 -10.48 0.91
N ARG A 120 -15.51 -10.41 -0.31
CA ARG A 120 -14.77 -10.04 -1.51
C ARG A 120 -14.49 -8.54 -1.62
N CYS A 121 -15.40 -7.72 -1.12
CA CYS A 121 -15.20 -6.28 -1.11
C CYS A 121 -14.07 -5.90 -0.16
N ILE A 122 -13.98 -6.53 1.01
CA ILE A 122 -12.96 -6.27 2.05
C ILE A 122 -13.13 -4.89 2.73
N LEU A 123 -14.00 -4.89 3.75
CA LEU A 123 -14.18 -3.95 4.88
C LEU A 123 -14.85 -2.58 4.66
N ARG A 124 -16.02 -2.42 5.30
CA ARG A 124 -16.66 -1.15 5.68
C ARG A 124 -16.98 -1.13 7.18
N LEU A 125 -16.98 0.07 7.75
CA LEU A 125 -17.47 0.43 9.11
C LEU A 125 -18.59 1.45 8.98
N VAL A 126 -19.77 1.04 8.51
CA VAL A 126 -20.95 1.92 8.54
C VAL A 126 -22.19 1.10 8.86
N ARG A 127 -22.91 1.60 9.87
CA ARG A 127 -24.28 1.32 10.30
C ARG A 127 -24.85 -0.05 9.93
N GLY A 128 -24.65 -1.02 10.83
CA GLY A 128 -25.54 -2.16 11.01
C GLY A 128 -25.12 -3.47 10.35
N VAL A 129 -23.93 -3.54 9.75
CA VAL A 129 -23.41 -4.75 9.06
C VAL A 129 -21.93 -4.95 9.39
N GLU A 130 -21.65 -5.14 10.67
CA GLU A 130 -20.29 -5.36 11.14
C GLU A 130 -19.86 -6.82 10.91
N PRO A 131 -18.58 -7.12 10.62
CA PRO A 131 -18.17 -8.50 10.31
C PRO A 131 -18.56 -9.53 11.38
N TRP A 132 -18.57 -9.14 12.66
CA TRP A 132 -18.97 -10.02 13.77
C TRP A 132 -20.48 -10.30 13.81
N ALA A 133 -21.32 -9.43 13.25
CA ALA A 133 -22.78 -9.59 13.25
C ALA A 133 -23.23 -10.82 12.44
N TYR A 134 -22.42 -11.29 11.48
CA TYR A 134 -22.74 -12.49 10.69
C TYR A 134 -22.75 -13.78 11.52
N GLY A 135 -22.01 -13.82 12.63
CA GLY A 135 -22.10 -14.92 13.60
C GLY A 135 -23.45 -14.93 14.31
N ASP A 136 -23.92 -13.76 14.76
CA ASP A 136 -25.23 -13.62 15.39
C ASP A 136 -26.37 -13.90 14.42
N ILE A 137 -26.24 -13.49 13.15
CA ILE A 137 -27.22 -13.78 12.10
C ILE A 137 -27.31 -15.29 11.87
N LEU A 138 -26.17 -15.99 11.79
CA LEU A 138 -26.16 -17.44 11.63
C LEU A 138 -26.87 -18.15 12.79
N ASN A 139 -26.63 -17.71 14.03
CA ASN A 139 -27.22 -18.32 15.23
C ASN A 139 -28.74 -18.10 15.32
N ASN A 140 -29.25 -17.01 14.76
CA ASN A 140 -30.67 -16.64 14.81
C ASN A 140 -31.40 -16.89 13.48
N PHE A 141 -30.78 -17.62 12.54
CA PHE A 141 -31.39 -17.87 11.24
C PHE A 141 -32.67 -18.71 11.38
N PRO A 142 -33.78 -18.37 10.70
CA PRO A 142 -35.04 -19.09 10.81
C PRO A 142 -34.95 -20.43 10.06
N GLY A 143 -34.27 -21.42 10.66
CA GLY A 143 -34.10 -22.77 10.12
C GLY A 143 -32.65 -23.12 9.78
N PRO A 144 -32.37 -24.40 9.49
CA PRO A 144 -31.04 -24.85 9.15
C PRO A 144 -30.62 -24.31 7.78
N LEU A 145 -29.44 -23.68 7.74
CA LEU A 145 -28.78 -23.32 6.47
C LEU A 145 -28.03 -24.51 5.88
N PRO A 146 -27.91 -24.59 4.55
CA PRO A 146 -26.94 -25.48 3.89
C PRO A 146 -25.53 -25.33 4.50
N PRO A 147 -24.75 -26.42 4.66
CA PRO A 147 -23.45 -26.37 5.34
C PRO A 147 -22.45 -25.38 4.75
N ASP A 148 -22.43 -25.24 3.43
CA ASP A 148 -21.61 -24.29 2.67
C ASP A 148 -22.02 -22.84 2.94
N GLN A 149 -23.33 -22.56 2.97
CA GLN A 149 -23.84 -21.25 3.33
C GLN A 149 -23.52 -20.92 4.79
N ALA A 150 -23.70 -21.85 5.72
CA ALA A 150 -23.33 -21.67 7.12
C ALA A 150 -21.81 -21.40 7.29
N ALA A 151 -20.96 -22.10 6.52
CA ALA A 151 -19.53 -21.86 6.49
C ALA A 151 -19.17 -20.46 5.99
N LEU A 152 -19.86 -19.97 4.95
CA LEU A 152 -19.67 -18.62 4.42
C LEU A 152 -19.96 -17.55 5.49
N TYR A 153 -21.08 -17.66 6.23
CA TYR A 153 -21.40 -16.75 7.35
C TYR A 153 -20.33 -16.77 8.45
N ARG A 154 -19.88 -17.96 8.86
CA ARG A 154 -18.79 -18.10 9.86
C ARG A 154 -17.48 -17.48 9.38
N SER A 155 -17.27 -17.41 8.07
CA SER A 155 -16.01 -16.98 7.46
C SER A 155 -15.87 -15.46 7.33
N VAL A 156 -16.97 -14.71 7.42
CA VAL A 156 -16.95 -13.24 7.29
C VAL A 156 -15.98 -12.61 8.28
N ALA A 157 -16.14 -12.85 9.58
CA ALA A 157 -15.30 -12.22 10.60
C ALA A 157 -13.80 -12.61 10.49
N PRO A 158 -13.43 -13.91 10.37
CA PRO A 158 -12.03 -14.30 10.20
C PRO A 158 -11.37 -13.74 8.94
N VAL A 159 -12.06 -13.75 7.79
CA VAL A 159 -11.52 -13.24 6.53
C VAL A 159 -11.35 -11.73 6.59
N CYS A 160 -12.38 -10.99 7.03
CA CYS A 160 -12.28 -9.55 7.22
C CYS A 160 -11.15 -9.19 8.19
N ARG A 161 -11.03 -9.90 9.33
CA ARG A 161 -9.94 -9.69 10.30
C ARG A 161 -8.57 -9.85 9.65
N TYR A 162 -8.35 -10.93 8.90
CA TYR A 162 -7.08 -11.16 8.22
C TYR A 162 -6.70 -9.99 7.30
N TYR A 163 -7.64 -9.50 6.49
CA TYR A 163 -7.36 -8.40 5.57
C TYR A 163 -7.26 -7.02 6.26
N VAL A 164 -7.96 -6.78 7.39
CA VAL A 164 -7.68 -5.60 8.25
C VAL A 164 -6.23 -5.66 8.69
N GLN A 165 -5.81 -6.79 9.27
CA GLN A 165 -4.47 -6.95 9.81
C GLN A 165 -3.42 -6.82 8.70
N LEU A 166 -3.67 -7.39 7.51
CA LEU A 166 -2.78 -7.27 6.36
C LEU A 166 -2.61 -5.79 5.97
N ARG A 167 -3.71 -5.04 5.88
CA ARG A 167 -3.68 -3.59 5.63
C ARG A 167 -2.84 -2.86 6.68
N TYR A 168 -2.98 -3.19 7.96
CA TYR A 168 -2.19 -2.56 9.03
C TYR A 168 -0.71 -2.94 8.96
N SER A 169 -0.39 -4.18 8.59
CA SER A 169 1.00 -4.59 8.34
C SER A 169 1.62 -3.85 7.13
N LEU A 170 0.81 -3.42 6.16
CA LEU A 170 1.24 -2.65 4.99
C LEU A 170 1.02 -1.14 5.14
N LEU A 171 0.78 -0.64 6.36
CA LEU A 171 0.48 0.78 6.57
C LEU A 171 1.64 1.68 6.13
N GLN A 172 2.88 1.25 6.31
CA GLN A 172 4.06 1.97 5.82
C GLN A 172 4.03 2.11 4.31
N VAL A 173 3.67 1.05 3.57
CA VAL A 173 3.55 1.10 2.09
C VAL A 173 2.51 2.12 1.64
N LEU A 174 1.35 2.13 2.29
CA LEU A 174 0.28 3.10 2.00
C LEU A 174 0.75 4.53 2.29
N TYR A 175 1.48 4.72 3.38
CA TYR A 175 2.01 6.00 3.80
C TYR A 175 3.07 6.52 2.81
N ASP A 176 4.01 5.66 2.43
CA ASP A 176 5.10 5.98 1.52
C ASP A 176 4.58 6.41 0.14
N TYR A 177 3.59 5.68 -0.39
CA TYR A 177 2.98 6.05 -1.66
C TYR A 177 2.08 7.29 -1.55
N MET A 178 1.51 7.58 -0.39
CA MET A 178 0.80 8.84 -0.16
C MET A 178 1.77 10.02 -0.08
N PHE A 179 2.94 9.85 0.54
CA PHE A 179 3.99 10.85 0.55
C PHE A 179 4.56 11.05 -0.86
N ALA A 180 4.81 9.96 -1.60
CA ALA A 180 5.23 10.03 -3.00
C ALA A 180 4.19 10.74 -3.88
N ASN A 181 2.89 10.55 -3.62
CA ASN A 181 1.81 11.27 -4.32
C ASN A 181 1.93 12.80 -4.17
N LEU A 182 2.36 13.30 -3.01
CA LEU A 182 2.63 14.74 -2.81
C LEU A 182 3.74 15.26 -3.74
N ILE A 183 4.71 14.39 -4.07
CA ILE A 183 5.89 14.73 -4.87
C ILE A 183 5.61 14.60 -6.36
N ASN A 184 5.01 13.50 -6.80
CA ASN A 184 4.89 13.14 -8.22
C ASN A 184 3.45 13.02 -8.73
N GLY A 185 2.44 13.14 -7.86
CA GLY A 185 1.03 13.07 -8.23
C GLY A 185 0.50 11.66 -8.57
N LEU A 186 1.32 10.62 -8.55
CA LEU A 186 0.87 9.25 -8.84
C LEU A 186 -0.03 8.73 -7.72
N PRO A 187 -1.18 8.13 -8.02
CA PRO A 187 -2.09 7.63 -6.99
C PRO A 187 -1.50 6.42 -6.24
N VAL A 188 -2.06 6.12 -5.07
CA VAL A 188 -1.69 4.94 -4.27
C VAL A 188 -2.16 3.65 -4.96
N ALA A 189 -3.43 3.57 -5.35
CA ALA A 189 -3.94 2.52 -6.24
C ALA A 189 -3.76 2.96 -7.69
N ARG A 190 -3.07 2.16 -8.50
CA ARG A 190 -2.70 2.51 -9.88
C ARG A 190 -3.28 1.52 -10.87
N ALA A 191 -3.91 2.06 -11.92
CA ALA A 191 -4.27 1.27 -13.08
C ALA A 191 -2.99 0.70 -13.72
N MET A 192 -3.06 -0.53 -14.25
CA MET A 192 -1.91 -1.17 -14.90
C MET A 192 -1.37 -0.36 -16.08
N LEU A 193 -2.21 0.43 -16.75
CA LEU A 193 -1.81 1.36 -17.81
C LEU A 193 -0.80 2.44 -17.35
N VAL A 194 -0.81 2.78 -16.05
CA VAL A 194 0.12 3.77 -15.46
C VAL A 194 1.45 3.11 -15.11
N THR A 195 1.43 1.86 -14.64
CA THR A 195 2.62 1.15 -14.17
C THR A 195 3.33 0.37 -15.27
N ASP A 196 2.61 -0.04 -16.31
CA ASP A 196 3.06 -0.97 -17.34
C ASP A 196 2.73 -0.44 -18.75
N PRO A 197 3.11 0.81 -19.11
CA PRO A 197 2.69 1.45 -20.36
C PRO A 197 3.21 0.77 -21.63
N PHE A 198 4.27 -0.04 -21.52
CA PHE A 198 4.84 -0.80 -22.63
C PHE A 198 4.12 -2.13 -22.90
N ASP A 199 3.20 -2.54 -22.03
CA ASP A 199 2.36 -3.70 -22.25
C ASP A 199 1.15 -3.33 -23.12
N THR A 200 1.35 -3.33 -24.44
CA THR A 200 0.32 -2.95 -25.41
C THR A 200 -0.90 -3.87 -25.41
N SER A 201 -0.81 -5.05 -24.81
CA SER A 201 -1.94 -5.98 -24.69
C SER A 201 -3.05 -5.43 -23.78
N LEU A 202 -2.71 -4.53 -22.84
CA LEU A 202 -3.67 -3.88 -21.94
C LEU A 202 -4.68 -2.99 -22.67
N PHE A 203 -4.36 -2.54 -23.90
CA PHE A 203 -5.26 -1.77 -24.75
C PHE A 203 -6.08 -2.64 -25.71
N ASN A 204 -5.81 -3.95 -25.76
CA ASN A 204 -6.39 -4.88 -26.73
C ASN A 204 -6.86 -6.16 -26.04
N SER A 205 -6.09 -7.25 -26.17
CA SER A 205 -6.48 -8.60 -25.72
C SER A 205 -6.70 -8.73 -24.21
N ASN A 206 -6.10 -7.85 -23.40
CA ASN A 206 -6.16 -7.89 -21.94
C ASN A 206 -6.91 -6.69 -21.33
N GLN A 207 -7.67 -5.93 -22.12
CA GLN A 207 -8.43 -4.78 -21.62
C GLN A 207 -9.43 -5.17 -20.50
N GLY A 208 -9.97 -6.39 -20.52
CA GLY A 208 -10.94 -6.85 -19.50
C GLY A 208 -10.37 -6.97 -18.09
N PHE A 209 -9.04 -6.91 -17.92
CA PHE A 209 -8.39 -6.96 -16.61
C PHE A 209 -8.11 -5.57 -16.01
N ILE A 210 -8.19 -4.49 -16.79
CA ILE A 210 -7.82 -3.14 -16.31
C ILE A 210 -8.85 -2.57 -15.32
N ASP A 211 -10.07 -3.11 -15.32
CA ASP A 211 -11.18 -2.68 -14.48
C ASP A 211 -11.31 -3.50 -13.19
N ASN A 212 -10.60 -4.63 -13.07
CA ASN A 212 -10.72 -5.57 -11.96
C ASN A 212 -9.37 -6.05 -11.37
N GLN A 213 -8.27 -5.41 -11.77
CA GLN A 213 -6.94 -5.58 -11.19
C GLN A 213 -6.21 -4.24 -11.14
N TYR A 214 -5.38 -4.05 -10.12
CA TYR A 214 -4.61 -2.82 -9.97
C TYR A 214 -3.32 -3.06 -9.20
N LEU A 215 -2.41 -2.09 -9.32
CA LEU A 215 -1.18 -2.06 -8.54
C LEU A 215 -1.39 -1.19 -7.30
N LEU A 216 -1.04 -1.71 -6.12
CA LEU A 216 -0.73 -0.88 -4.97
C LEU A 216 0.68 -0.32 -5.17
N GLY A 217 0.74 0.96 -5.52
CA GLY A 217 1.95 1.63 -5.98
C GLY A 217 2.47 1.03 -7.27
N HIS A 218 3.59 0.31 -7.21
CA HIS A 218 4.17 -0.36 -8.38
C HIS A 218 4.43 -1.86 -8.15
N ASN A 219 4.52 -2.28 -6.89
CA ASN A 219 5.15 -3.54 -6.52
C ASN A 219 4.17 -4.67 -6.19
N ILE A 220 2.91 -4.34 -5.86
CA ILE A 220 1.92 -5.31 -5.39
C ILE A 220 0.72 -5.29 -6.33
N LEU A 221 0.52 -6.35 -7.10
CA LEU A 221 -0.66 -6.54 -7.96
C LEU A 221 -1.78 -7.16 -7.14
N VAL A 222 -2.94 -6.51 -7.11
CA VAL A 222 -4.14 -6.94 -6.40
C VAL A 222 -5.23 -7.24 -7.43
N CYS A 223 -5.84 -8.43 -7.33
CA CYS A 223 -6.84 -8.90 -8.30
C CYS A 223 -8.14 -9.31 -7.57
N PRO A 224 -8.96 -8.38 -7.07
CA PRO A 224 -10.19 -8.68 -6.34
C PRO A 224 -11.18 -9.49 -7.19
N GLN A 225 -11.72 -10.59 -6.69
CA GLN A 225 -12.76 -11.33 -7.41
C GLN A 225 -14.09 -10.56 -7.33
N VAL A 226 -14.58 -10.05 -8.46
CA VAL A 226 -15.76 -9.20 -8.58
C VAL A 226 -17.00 -9.95 -9.11
N GLU A 227 -16.90 -11.28 -9.24
CA GLU A 227 -18.00 -12.16 -9.64
C GLU A 227 -18.52 -13.00 -8.45
N GLU A 228 -19.84 -13.16 -8.40
CA GLU A 228 -20.54 -13.97 -7.39
C GLU A 228 -20.27 -15.48 -7.58
N LYS A 229 -20.24 -16.24 -6.48
CA LYS A 229 -20.08 -17.71 -6.42
C LYS A 229 -18.81 -18.25 -7.07
N ALA A 230 -17.82 -17.40 -7.35
CA ALA A 230 -16.65 -17.80 -8.11
C ALA A 230 -15.60 -18.49 -7.24
N ARG A 231 -15.29 -19.77 -7.51
CA ARG A 231 -14.15 -20.45 -6.85
C ARG A 231 -12.82 -20.06 -7.46
N ARG A 232 -12.77 -19.80 -8.76
CA ARG A 232 -11.54 -19.50 -9.48
C ARG A 232 -11.67 -18.21 -10.26
N ARG A 233 -10.55 -17.58 -10.59
CA ARG A 233 -10.51 -16.44 -11.50
C ARG A 233 -9.26 -16.44 -12.35
N ASP A 234 -9.43 -15.94 -13.55
CA ASP A 234 -8.30 -15.54 -14.39
C ASP A 234 -7.65 -14.28 -13.83
N VAL A 235 -6.31 -14.29 -13.85
CA VAL A 235 -5.47 -13.18 -13.44
C VAL A 235 -4.47 -12.89 -14.56
N TYR A 236 -4.51 -11.67 -15.10
CA TYR A 236 -3.48 -11.24 -16.03
C TYR A 236 -2.27 -10.70 -15.27
N LEU A 237 -1.08 -11.22 -15.60
CA LEU A 237 0.19 -10.77 -15.06
C LEU A 237 0.87 -9.84 -16.08
N PRO A 238 1.04 -8.53 -15.81
CA PRO A 238 1.62 -7.60 -16.78
C PRO A 238 2.97 -8.05 -17.34
N ASN A 239 3.17 -7.88 -18.66
CA ASN A 239 4.33 -8.39 -19.41
C ASN A 239 5.66 -7.67 -19.12
N SER A 240 5.60 -6.57 -18.38
CA SER A 240 6.76 -5.80 -17.93
C SER A 240 7.73 -6.63 -17.09
N ASP A 241 7.23 -7.58 -16.30
CA ASP A 241 8.04 -8.29 -15.32
C ASP A 241 7.57 -9.73 -15.01
N LYS A 242 8.32 -10.43 -14.16
CA LYS A 242 7.93 -11.66 -13.49
C LYS A 242 7.14 -11.32 -12.23
N TRP A 243 6.26 -12.24 -11.85
CA TRP A 243 5.33 -12.04 -10.74
C TRP A 243 5.37 -13.22 -9.79
N TYR A 244 5.71 -12.96 -8.54
CA TYR A 244 5.72 -13.94 -7.48
C TYR A 244 4.35 -13.98 -6.82
N PRO A 245 3.73 -15.16 -6.60
CA PRO A 245 2.60 -15.25 -5.70
C PRO A 245 2.99 -14.61 -4.36
N SER A 246 2.15 -13.70 -3.86
CA SER A 246 2.50 -12.97 -2.64
C SER A 246 2.75 -13.94 -1.50
N ASN A 247 3.89 -13.78 -0.84
CA ASN A 247 4.21 -14.46 0.40
C ASN A 247 4.00 -13.56 1.63
N LEU A 248 3.56 -12.31 1.45
CA LEU A 248 3.19 -11.44 2.57
C LEU A 248 1.93 -12.01 3.26
N ARG A 249 2.00 -12.19 4.57
CA ARG A 249 0.96 -12.79 5.42
C ARG A 249 0.79 -11.97 6.70
N VAL A 250 -0.15 -12.38 7.55
CA VAL A 250 -0.25 -11.91 8.93
C VAL A 250 -0.24 -13.09 9.90
N ASN A 251 0.28 -12.86 11.10
CA ASN A 251 0.58 -13.91 12.09
C ASN A 251 -0.68 -14.42 12.83
N ASN A 252 -1.63 -14.99 12.09
CA ASN A 252 -2.73 -15.78 12.64
C ASN A 252 -2.61 -17.29 12.27
N GLN A 253 -1.54 -17.69 11.58
CA GLN A 253 -1.37 -19.04 11.02
C GLN A 253 -0.10 -19.76 11.52
N GLY A 254 0.43 -19.38 12.68
CA GLY A 254 1.48 -20.17 13.34
C GLY A 254 2.80 -20.26 12.58
N PHE A 255 3.20 -19.23 11.82
CA PHE A 255 4.50 -19.14 11.13
C PHE A 255 5.72 -19.00 12.09
N GLY A 256 5.56 -19.43 13.34
CA GLY A 256 6.59 -19.49 14.37
C GLY A 256 6.85 -18.17 15.11
N PRO A 257 7.72 -18.20 16.13
CA PRO A 257 8.11 -17.02 16.92
C PRO A 257 9.14 -16.13 16.21
N ASP A 258 9.35 -16.29 14.90
CA ASP A 258 10.40 -15.56 14.17
C ASP A 258 10.13 -14.05 14.22
N PRO A 259 10.99 -13.27 14.89
CA PRO A 259 10.73 -11.86 15.15
C PRO A 259 10.73 -11.01 13.87
N ILE A 260 11.41 -11.46 12.81
CA ILE A 260 11.55 -10.74 11.54
C ILE A 260 10.54 -11.26 10.51
N LEU A 261 10.32 -12.57 10.46
CA LEU A 261 9.59 -13.22 9.35
C LEU A 261 8.21 -13.78 9.72
N LYS A 262 7.66 -13.47 10.91
CA LYS A 262 6.31 -13.93 11.34
C LYS A 262 5.15 -13.48 10.44
N HIS A 263 5.38 -12.52 9.56
CA HIS A 263 4.39 -11.99 8.61
C HIS A 263 4.69 -12.39 7.17
N ALA A 264 5.49 -13.44 6.94
CA ALA A 264 5.74 -13.94 5.59
C ALA A 264 5.78 -15.47 5.49
N ALA A 265 5.14 -15.99 4.45
CA ALA A 265 5.32 -17.37 3.99
C ALA A 265 6.61 -17.52 3.17
N VAL A 266 6.92 -18.75 2.76
CA VAL A 266 8.02 -19.02 1.82
C VAL A 266 7.70 -18.45 0.43
N LEU A 267 8.72 -17.92 -0.25
CA LEU A 267 8.54 -17.36 -1.60
C LEU A 267 8.46 -18.48 -2.64
N GLN A 268 7.35 -18.51 -3.37
CA GLN A 268 7.10 -19.51 -4.41
C GLN A 268 7.71 -19.09 -5.76
N LYS A 269 7.78 -20.05 -6.70
CA LYS A 269 8.27 -19.78 -8.07
C LYS A 269 7.44 -18.66 -8.74
N PRO A 270 8.07 -17.73 -9.44
CA PRO A 270 7.36 -16.69 -10.16
C PRO A 270 6.70 -17.24 -11.42
N ALA A 271 5.60 -16.62 -11.82
CA ALA A 271 5.04 -16.75 -13.16
C ALA A 271 5.64 -15.67 -14.09
N PRO A 272 5.86 -15.97 -15.38
CA PRO A 272 6.29 -14.97 -16.34
C PRO A 272 5.16 -13.98 -16.63
N GLY A 273 5.48 -12.70 -16.79
CA GLY A 273 4.55 -11.70 -17.28
C GLY A 273 4.06 -11.99 -18.71
N GLY A 274 2.94 -11.37 -19.08
CA GLY A 274 2.26 -11.60 -20.35
C GLY A 274 1.42 -12.86 -20.35
N LYS A 275 1.17 -13.45 -19.18
CA LYS A 275 0.36 -14.65 -19.01
C LYS A 275 -0.91 -14.35 -18.24
N ILE A 276 -1.98 -15.05 -18.63
CA ILE A 276 -3.16 -15.23 -17.80
C ILE A 276 -2.93 -16.50 -16.98
N VAL A 277 -3.08 -16.40 -15.67
CA VAL A 277 -2.99 -17.52 -14.73
C VAL A 277 -4.35 -17.75 -14.10
N ASP A 278 -4.76 -19.00 -14.03
CA ASP A 278 -5.98 -19.41 -13.35
C ASP A 278 -5.69 -19.59 -11.86
N TYR A 279 -6.41 -18.85 -11.01
CA TYR A 279 -6.14 -18.72 -9.58
C TYR A 279 -7.32 -19.22 -8.76
N ASP A 280 -7.04 -20.04 -7.73
CA ASP A 280 -8.05 -20.49 -6.78
C ASP A 280 -8.30 -19.44 -5.69
N CYS A 281 -9.40 -18.70 -5.86
CA CYS A 281 -9.86 -17.65 -4.95
C CYS A 281 -11.12 -18.06 -4.18
N HIS A 282 -11.30 -19.37 -3.92
CA HIS A 282 -12.46 -19.85 -3.19
C HIS A 282 -12.44 -19.32 -1.76
N ILE A 283 -13.63 -19.00 -1.24
CA ILE A 283 -13.81 -18.65 0.17
C ILE A 283 -13.83 -19.95 0.97
N PRO A 284 -12.92 -20.15 1.92
CA PRO A 284 -12.90 -21.36 2.75
C PRO A 284 -14.00 -21.30 3.82
N ASP A 285 -14.29 -22.42 4.48
CA ASP A 285 -14.69 -22.35 5.89
C ASP A 285 -13.47 -21.84 6.67
N ALA A 286 -13.40 -20.53 6.91
CA ALA A 286 -12.21 -19.87 7.46
C ALA A 286 -11.92 -20.27 8.91
N VAL A 287 -12.87 -20.92 9.60
CA VAL A 287 -12.65 -21.49 10.94
C VAL A 287 -11.91 -22.82 10.82
N ALA A 288 -12.34 -23.68 9.90
CA ALA A 288 -11.72 -24.99 9.68
C ALA A 288 -10.44 -24.93 8.84
N ASN A 289 -10.34 -23.98 7.90
CA ASN A 289 -9.25 -23.85 6.93
C ASN A 289 -8.69 -22.42 6.91
N PRO A 290 -8.08 -21.95 8.02
CA PRO A 290 -7.59 -20.57 8.13
C PRO A 290 -6.47 -20.26 7.14
N GLU A 291 -5.69 -21.26 6.69
CA GLU A 291 -4.57 -21.10 5.74
C GLU A 291 -5.00 -20.52 4.38
N GLN A 292 -6.18 -20.94 3.90
CA GLN A 292 -6.72 -20.52 2.61
C GLN A 292 -7.21 -19.06 2.61
N VAL A 293 -7.43 -18.44 3.78
CA VAL A 293 -7.93 -17.06 3.89
C VAL A 293 -7.07 -16.06 3.12
N ALA A 294 -5.75 -16.27 3.12
CA ALA A 294 -4.79 -15.41 2.41
C ALA A 294 -4.98 -15.38 0.88
N TYR A 295 -5.68 -16.38 0.33
CA TYR A 295 -5.85 -16.61 -1.10
C TYR A 295 -7.25 -16.19 -1.60
N VAL A 296 -8.13 -15.68 -0.74
CA VAL A 296 -9.48 -15.20 -1.14
C VAL A 296 -9.40 -14.08 -2.18
N THR A 297 -8.34 -13.28 -2.12
CA THR A 297 -7.96 -12.29 -3.14
C THR A 297 -6.58 -12.62 -3.68
N PRO A 298 -6.44 -12.91 -4.98
CA PRO A 298 -5.13 -13.06 -5.59
C PRO A 298 -4.29 -11.80 -5.43
N VAL A 299 -3.06 -11.99 -4.92
CA VAL A 299 -2.05 -10.94 -4.80
C VAL A 299 -0.72 -11.46 -5.30
N TYR A 300 -0.06 -10.66 -6.13
CA TYR A 300 1.27 -10.95 -6.67
C TYR A 300 2.26 -9.83 -6.37
N ILE A 301 3.53 -10.17 -6.24
CA ILE A 301 4.64 -9.26 -6.01
C ILE A 301 5.49 -9.20 -7.27
N ARG A 302 5.78 -7.97 -7.73
CA ARG A 302 6.65 -7.73 -8.89
C ARG A 302 8.09 -8.14 -8.58
N GLY A 303 8.80 -8.67 -9.58
CA GLY A 303 10.24 -8.88 -9.50
C GLY A 303 11.00 -7.61 -9.12
N GLY A 304 12.04 -7.77 -8.28
CA GLY A 304 12.86 -6.68 -7.77
C GLY A 304 12.16 -5.77 -6.74
N ALA A 305 10.94 -6.10 -6.31
CA ALA A 305 10.22 -5.29 -5.33
C ALA A 305 11.00 -5.17 -4.01
N ILE A 306 10.88 -4.01 -3.37
CA ILE A 306 11.26 -3.76 -1.98
C ILE A 306 9.99 -3.30 -1.27
N ILE A 307 9.62 -3.95 -0.17
CA ILE A 307 8.34 -3.75 0.51
C ILE A 307 8.55 -3.75 2.03
N PRO A 308 8.36 -2.62 2.73
CA PRO A 308 8.32 -2.62 4.19
C PRO A 308 7.03 -3.26 4.70
N GLN A 309 7.13 -4.08 5.72
CA GLN A 309 6.00 -4.66 6.44
C GLN A 309 6.17 -4.46 7.94
N LEU A 310 5.17 -3.86 8.56
CA LEU A 310 5.07 -3.62 10.00
C LEU A 310 4.43 -4.83 10.70
N ASP A 311 4.64 -4.92 12.01
CA ASP A 311 3.82 -5.76 12.86
C ASP A 311 2.38 -5.26 12.92
N VAL A 312 1.46 -6.21 13.06
CA VAL A 312 0.03 -5.92 13.23
C VAL A 312 -0.18 -5.12 14.52
N ARG A 313 -0.93 -4.01 14.39
CA ARG A 313 -1.34 -3.14 15.48
C ARG A 313 -2.85 -2.93 15.48
N GLN A 314 -3.44 -2.68 16.65
CA GLN A 314 -4.85 -2.40 16.90
C GLN A 314 -5.25 -1.00 16.44
N TYR A 315 -4.33 -0.03 16.53
CA TYR A 315 -4.53 1.33 16.03
C TYR A 315 -3.18 1.96 15.64
N VAL A 316 -3.23 3.05 14.86
CA VAL A 316 -2.03 3.64 14.20
C VAL A 316 -0.90 4.00 15.18
N LYS A 317 -1.24 4.39 16.41
CA LYS A 317 -0.30 4.82 17.47
C LYS A 317 -0.06 3.76 18.56
N GLU A 318 -0.41 2.50 18.32
CA GLU A 318 -0.15 1.46 19.31
C GLU A 318 1.32 1.04 19.27
N GLY A 319 1.98 1.06 20.45
CA GLY A 319 3.33 0.54 20.66
C GLY A 319 4.39 1.26 19.83
N ASP A 320 4.94 2.35 20.35
CA ASP A 320 5.92 3.25 19.70
C ASP A 320 7.31 2.60 19.41
N LEU A 321 7.35 1.31 19.04
CA LEU A 321 8.48 0.60 18.46
C LEU A 321 7.93 -0.57 17.62
N ASN A 322 7.75 -0.33 16.32
CA ASN A 322 7.35 -1.36 15.38
C ASN A 322 8.16 -1.17 14.10
N PRO A 323 9.46 -1.51 14.15
CA PRO A 323 10.35 -1.33 13.01
C PRO A 323 9.88 -2.22 11.85
N PRO A 324 9.79 -1.67 10.63
CA PRO A 324 9.38 -2.48 9.49
C PRO A 324 10.45 -3.53 9.18
N THR A 325 10.01 -4.75 8.90
CA THR A 325 10.81 -5.70 8.13
C THR A 325 10.77 -5.30 6.67
N ILE A 326 11.93 -5.13 6.05
CA ILE A 326 12.06 -4.72 4.66
C ILE A 326 12.23 -5.97 3.81
N HIS A 327 11.17 -6.38 3.11
CA HIS A 327 11.18 -7.53 2.21
C HIS A 327 11.78 -7.13 0.88
N VAL A 328 12.82 -7.86 0.45
CA VAL A 328 13.55 -7.61 -0.79
C VAL A 328 13.43 -8.84 -1.69
N TYR A 329 12.76 -8.69 -2.84
CA TYR A 329 12.36 -9.80 -3.72
C TYR A 329 13.33 -9.99 -4.89
N PRO A 330 13.62 -11.24 -5.32
CA PRO A 330 14.47 -11.57 -6.46
C PRO A 330 14.14 -10.75 -7.71
N GLY A 331 15.16 -10.55 -8.53
CA GLY A 331 15.08 -9.78 -9.76
C GLY A 331 13.98 -10.21 -10.72
N GLY A 332 13.75 -9.34 -11.68
CA GLY A 332 12.65 -9.44 -12.62
C GLY A 332 13.00 -10.07 -13.97
N LYS A 333 12.30 -9.57 -14.98
CA LYS A 333 12.64 -9.69 -16.40
C LYS A 333 13.74 -8.71 -16.79
N THR A 334 13.82 -7.56 -16.13
CA THR A 334 14.88 -6.56 -16.32
C THR A 334 16.06 -6.86 -15.40
N THR A 335 17.24 -6.36 -15.75
CA THR A 335 18.41 -6.29 -14.86
C THR A 335 18.61 -4.88 -14.29
N GLU A 336 17.62 -4.01 -14.50
CA GLU A 336 17.68 -2.63 -14.06
C GLU A 336 17.60 -2.58 -12.53
N PRO A 337 18.39 -1.71 -11.88
CA PRO A 337 18.31 -1.50 -10.46
C PRO A 337 16.90 -1.06 -10.05
N THR A 338 16.39 -1.64 -8.96
CA THR A 338 15.11 -1.23 -8.38
C THR A 338 15.35 -0.37 -7.14
N SER A 339 14.37 0.46 -6.77
CA SER A 339 14.48 1.26 -5.56
C SER A 339 13.14 1.48 -4.88
N TYR A 340 13.22 1.77 -3.58
CA TYR A 340 12.09 2.14 -2.75
C TYR A 340 12.51 3.21 -1.74
N SER A 341 11.60 4.11 -1.42
CA SER A 341 11.81 5.16 -0.42
C SER A 341 10.80 4.98 0.70
N ILE A 342 11.29 4.79 1.93
CA ILE A 342 10.47 4.80 3.14
C ILE A 342 10.47 6.23 3.68
N TYR A 343 9.29 6.81 3.88
CA TYR A 343 9.10 8.14 4.43
C TYR A 343 8.59 8.06 5.87
N LEU A 344 9.29 8.75 6.76
CA LEU A 344 9.05 8.72 8.21
C LEU A 344 8.92 10.15 8.73
N ASP A 345 7.85 10.41 9.47
CA ASP A 345 7.62 11.68 10.16
C ASP A 345 6.70 11.44 11.37
N ASP A 346 6.19 12.52 11.98
CA ASP A 346 5.30 12.45 13.15
C ASP A 346 3.86 11.99 12.84
N GLY A 347 3.51 11.79 11.56
CA GLY A 347 2.17 11.42 11.09
C GLY A 347 1.07 12.46 11.35
N VAL A 348 1.39 13.67 11.81
CA VAL A 348 0.43 14.64 12.34
C VAL A 348 0.64 16.05 11.79
N SER A 349 1.85 16.57 11.82
CA SER A 349 2.14 17.96 11.50
C SER A 349 2.41 18.19 10.02
N ARG A 350 2.27 19.43 9.57
CA ARG A 350 2.64 19.86 8.21
C ARG A 350 4.14 20.14 8.07
N ASP A 351 4.90 20.01 9.15
CA ASP A 351 6.34 20.30 9.14
C ASP A 351 7.13 19.33 8.25
N SER A 352 6.60 18.13 8.03
CA SER A 352 7.20 17.14 7.14
C SER A 352 7.08 17.46 5.65
N ALA A 353 6.32 18.49 5.27
CA ALA A 353 6.25 18.93 3.87
C ALA A 353 7.67 19.26 3.36
N PRO A 354 8.13 18.63 2.25
CA PRO A 354 9.49 18.85 1.76
C PRO A 354 9.69 20.28 1.28
N ILE A 355 10.87 20.85 1.53
CA ILE A 355 11.18 22.26 1.23
C ILE A 355 11.62 22.48 -0.22
N GLU A 356 12.02 21.41 -0.90
CA GLU A 356 12.65 21.40 -2.20
C GLU A 356 11.66 21.26 -3.36
N LEU A 357 10.39 20.96 -3.09
CA LEU A 357 9.40 20.75 -4.15
C LEU A 357 9.17 22.04 -4.95
N PRO A 358 8.96 21.93 -6.29
CA PRO A 358 8.76 23.09 -7.16
C PRO A 358 7.69 24.07 -6.66
N GLN A 359 6.60 23.57 -6.05
CA GLN A 359 5.54 24.44 -5.50
C GLN A 359 5.99 25.33 -4.33
N HIS A 360 7.04 24.94 -3.61
CA HIS A 360 7.65 25.71 -2.51
C HIS A 360 8.83 26.54 -3.01
N LYS A 361 9.51 26.07 -4.05
CA LYS A 361 10.70 26.69 -4.64
C LYS A 361 10.40 27.87 -5.56
N TYR A 362 9.35 27.80 -6.37
CA TYR A 362 9.12 28.74 -7.49
C TYR A 362 7.89 29.67 -7.31
N LYS A 363 7.13 29.52 -6.23
CA LYS A 363 6.16 30.53 -5.80
C LYS A 363 6.81 31.44 -4.77
N ASP A 364 6.39 32.70 -4.73
CA ASP A 364 6.79 33.74 -3.77
C ASP A 364 7.12 33.11 -2.39
N ALA A 365 8.41 32.96 -2.10
CA ALA A 365 8.90 32.17 -0.96
C ALA A 365 8.37 32.72 0.38
N ALA A 366 8.04 34.02 0.41
CA ALA A 366 7.38 34.69 1.53
C ALA A 366 5.98 34.14 1.85
N LYS A 367 5.31 33.47 0.89
CA LYS A 367 3.95 32.92 1.05
C LYS A 367 3.92 31.45 1.50
N TYR A 368 5.04 30.72 1.37
CA TYR A 368 5.12 29.29 1.68
C TYR A 368 6.19 28.99 2.73
N THR A 369 6.10 29.64 3.89
CA THR A 369 6.98 29.43 5.06
C THR A 369 6.64 28.19 5.90
N LYS A 370 5.64 27.40 5.48
CA LYS A 370 5.08 26.28 6.28
C LYS A 370 5.77 24.95 6.05
N ALA A 371 6.42 24.74 4.91
CA ALA A 371 7.20 23.53 4.66
C ALA A 371 8.50 23.62 5.44
N LYS A 372 8.81 22.61 6.25
CA LYS A 372 10.03 22.59 7.07
C LYS A 372 10.95 21.41 6.79
N GLY A 373 10.52 20.44 5.98
CA GLY A 373 11.30 19.26 5.66
C GLY A 373 11.62 18.39 6.89
N ILE A 374 10.77 18.41 7.93
CA ILE A 374 10.94 17.59 9.13
C ILE A 374 10.39 16.19 8.85
N TYR A 375 11.15 15.41 8.10
CA TYR A 375 10.90 14.01 7.79
C TYR A 375 12.23 13.26 7.60
N ARG A 376 12.19 11.94 7.52
CA ARG A 376 13.32 11.09 7.11
C ARG A 376 12.90 10.28 5.89
N GLU A 377 13.73 10.29 4.85
CA GLU A 377 13.63 9.39 3.69
C GLU A 377 14.75 8.35 3.78
N VAL A 378 14.37 7.09 4.01
CA VAL A 378 15.28 5.96 3.91
C VAL A 378 15.18 5.42 2.49
N LYS A 379 16.22 5.67 1.69
CA LYS A 379 16.29 5.20 0.30
C LYS A 379 17.01 3.87 0.27
N ILE A 380 16.36 2.89 -0.35
CA ILE A 380 16.88 1.55 -0.54
C ILE A 380 16.94 1.27 -2.02
N THR A 381 18.09 0.85 -2.50
CA THR A 381 18.25 0.38 -3.88
C THR A 381 18.67 -1.07 -3.88
N GLN A 382 18.38 -1.73 -4.99
CA GLN A 382 18.83 -3.07 -5.23
C GLN A 382 19.33 -3.22 -6.65
N GLU A 383 20.54 -3.72 -6.75
CA GLU A 383 21.16 -4.21 -7.98
C GLU A 383 21.29 -5.73 -7.87
N TYR A 384 21.12 -6.42 -8.98
CA TYR A 384 21.16 -7.88 -8.99
C TYR A 384 21.70 -8.40 -10.31
N SER A 385 22.44 -9.49 -10.21
CA SER A 385 22.95 -10.30 -11.30
C SER A 385 22.38 -11.72 -11.19
N LYS A 386 22.91 -12.68 -11.94
CA LYS A 386 22.43 -14.07 -11.88
C LYS A 386 22.62 -14.73 -10.51
N THR A 387 23.62 -14.33 -9.74
CA THR A 387 23.98 -14.99 -8.47
C THR A 387 24.25 -14.03 -7.32
N ASN A 388 24.38 -12.73 -7.60
CA ASN A 388 24.80 -11.74 -6.60
C ASN A 388 23.80 -10.59 -6.56
N ARG A 389 23.65 -10.00 -5.38
CA ARG A 389 22.77 -8.85 -5.12
C ARG A 389 23.54 -7.81 -4.32
N LYS A 390 23.37 -6.54 -4.67
CA LYS A 390 23.88 -5.42 -3.90
C LYS A 390 22.69 -4.57 -3.48
N ILE A 391 22.42 -4.53 -2.18
CA ILE A 391 21.37 -3.71 -1.60
C ILE A 391 22.05 -2.51 -0.97
N THR A 392 21.69 -1.28 -1.35
CA THR A 392 22.22 -0.09 -0.68
C THR A 392 21.13 0.56 0.17
N ILE A 393 21.52 1.08 1.33
CA ILE A 393 20.66 1.86 2.21
C ILE A 393 21.33 3.19 2.57
N ARG A 394 20.54 4.26 2.57
CA ARG A 394 20.97 5.61 2.96
C ARG A 394 19.81 6.42 3.50
N HIS A 395 20.06 7.41 4.35
CA HIS A 395 19.06 8.43 4.67
C HIS A 395 19.20 9.56 3.64
N GLN A 396 18.43 9.44 2.56
CA GLN A 396 18.40 10.41 1.45
C GLN A 396 18.02 11.80 1.92
N TRP A 397 17.19 11.84 2.96
CA TRP A 397 16.82 13.02 3.73
C TRP A 397 16.71 12.61 5.21
N ASP A 398 17.26 13.40 6.12
CA ASP A 398 17.36 13.06 7.54
C ASP A 398 17.04 14.25 8.45
N GLY A 399 15.84 14.81 8.29
CA GLY A 399 15.34 15.94 9.08
C GLY A 399 14.46 15.54 10.28
N TYR A 400 14.33 14.24 10.58
CA TYR A 400 13.44 13.73 11.61
C TYR A 400 14.06 12.57 12.38
N ASP A 401 13.97 12.62 13.71
CA ASP A 401 14.35 11.50 14.56
C ASP A 401 13.28 10.41 14.49
N ALA A 402 13.55 9.40 13.68
CA ALA A 402 12.65 8.26 13.49
C ALA A 402 12.84 7.14 14.51
N LYS A 403 13.60 7.32 15.60
CA LYS A 403 13.89 6.25 16.58
C LYS A 403 12.62 5.61 17.15
N ALA A 404 11.57 6.38 17.38
CA ALA A 404 10.26 5.87 17.85
C ALA A 404 9.54 5.00 16.80
N THR A 405 9.94 5.03 15.53
CA THR A 405 9.31 4.22 14.48
C THR A 405 10.19 3.05 14.08
N VAL A 406 11.47 3.30 13.81
CA VAL A 406 12.40 2.30 13.27
C VAL A 406 13.32 1.67 14.32
N GLY A 407 13.29 2.16 15.57
CA GLY A 407 14.21 1.71 16.61
C GLY A 407 15.67 2.01 16.24
N ASP A 408 16.55 1.08 16.61
CA ASP A 408 18.00 1.21 16.42
C ASP A 408 18.54 0.32 15.27
N THR A 409 17.66 -0.41 14.56
CA THR A 409 18.08 -1.39 13.55
C THR A 409 17.08 -1.50 12.40
N TYR A 410 17.57 -1.45 11.17
CA TYR A 410 16.83 -1.84 9.97
C TYR A 410 16.95 -3.35 9.76
N ASN A 411 15.81 -4.03 9.68
CA ASN A 411 15.76 -5.48 9.42
C ASN A 411 15.35 -5.73 7.98
N PHE A 412 16.11 -6.58 7.28
CA PHE A 412 15.87 -6.99 5.91
C PHE A 412 15.55 -8.48 5.85
N ALA A 413 14.59 -8.81 4.98
CA ALA A 413 14.30 -10.17 4.55
C ALA A 413 14.58 -10.26 3.05
N ILE A 414 15.77 -10.73 2.68
CA ILE A 414 16.23 -10.86 1.30
C ILE A 414 15.83 -12.25 0.80
N TRP A 415 14.78 -12.30 -0.01
CA TRP A 415 14.16 -13.55 -0.45
C TRP A 415 14.87 -14.16 -1.66
N THR A 416 14.80 -15.49 -1.75
CA THR A 416 14.97 -16.27 -2.97
C THR A 416 13.85 -17.32 -3.04
N VAL A 417 13.68 -17.96 -4.19
CA VAL A 417 12.66 -19.00 -4.35
C VAL A 417 13.08 -20.24 -3.55
N GLN A 418 12.28 -20.64 -2.56
CA GLN A 418 12.62 -21.75 -1.63
C GLN A 418 12.97 -23.05 -2.37
N ALA A 419 12.22 -23.40 -3.42
CA ALA A 419 12.42 -24.62 -4.18
C ALA A 419 13.76 -24.67 -4.96
N THR A 420 14.43 -23.53 -5.12
CA THR A 420 15.74 -23.39 -5.77
C THR A 420 16.74 -22.69 -4.86
N ALA A 421 16.50 -22.73 -3.54
CA ALA A 421 17.35 -22.12 -2.55
C ALA A 421 18.76 -22.76 -2.59
N PRO A 422 19.83 -21.96 -2.71
CA PRO A 422 21.21 -22.45 -2.64
C PRO A 422 21.52 -23.03 -1.25
N PRO A 423 22.50 -23.94 -1.13
CA PRO A 423 23.00 -24.34 0.18
C PRO A 423 23.71 -23.18 0.89
N GLU A 424 23.66 -23.17 2.22
CA GLU A 424 24.24 -22.12 3.06
C GLU A 424 25.73 -21.88 2.77
N SER A 425 26.48 -22.93 2.41
CA SER A 425 27.90 -22.83 2.06
C SER A 425 28.21 -21.99 0.81
N GLN A 426 27.20 -21.63 0.02
CA GLN A 426 27.35 -20.76 -1.16
C GLN A 426 26.99 -19.30 -0.87
N ILE A 427 26.40 -19.02 0.30
CA ILE A 427 25.97 -17.67 0.66
C ILE A 427 27.10 -16.97 1.40
N SER A 428 27.46 -15.77 0.92
CA SER A 428 28.31 -14.85 1.67
C SER A 428 27.68 -13.47 1.70
N VAL A 429 27.87 -12.77 2.82
CA VAL A 429 27.41 -11.41 3.03
C VAL A 429 28.58 -10.57 3.51
N ASP A 430 28.80 -9.45 2.85
CA ASP A 430 29.76 -8.43 3.24
C ASP A 430 29.09 -7.04 3.21
N PHE A 431 29.67 -6.13 4.00
CA PHE A 431 29.17 -4.77 4.14
C PHE A 431 30.25 -3.80 3.71
N GLU A 432 29.90 -2.86 2.85
CA GLU A 432 30.84 -1.88 2.29
C GLU A 432 30.26 -0.47 2.36
N ASP A 433 31.12 0.53 2.48
CA ASP A 433 30.75 1.93 2.30
C ASP A 433 30.76 2.35 0.82
N GLU A 434 30.46 3.63 0.53
CA GLU A 434 30.46 4.16 -0.83
C GLU A 434 31.82 4.09 -1.54
N SER A 435 32.92 3.91 -0.80
CA SER A 435 34.28 3.80 -1.34
C SER A 435 34.71 2.35 -1.58
N GLY A 436 33.83 1.38 -1.30
CA GLY A 436 34.14 -0.05 -1.38
C GLY A 436 34.99 -0.55 -0.20
N MET A 437 35.05 0.20 0.90
CA MET A 437 35.77 -0.22 2.09
C MET A 437 34.85 -1.05 2.99
N THR A 438 35.35 -2.16 3.50
CA THR A 438 34.60 -3.04 4.41
C THR A 438 34.21 -2.32 5.69
N VAL A 439 32.94 -2.41 6.06
CA VAL A 439 32.37 -1.90 7.30
C VAL A 439 32.22 -3.04 8.30
N ILE A 440 32.77 -2.86 9.51
CA ILE A 440 32.72 -3.86 10.59
C ILE A 440 32.05 -3.23 11.81
N ASP A 441 30.96 -3.82 12.27
CA ASP A 441 30.23 -3.42 13.48
C ASP A 441 29.54 -4.67 14.06
N SER A 442 29.53 -4.83 15.39
CA SER A 442 28.94 -6.00 16.05
C SER A 442 27.43 -6.14 15.85
N GLY A 443 26.73 -5.06 15.50
CA GLY A 443 25.31 -5.07 15.21
C GLY A 443 24.97 -5.44 13.76
N LEU A 444 25.96 -5.48 12.86
CA LEU A 444 25.78 -6.02 11.51
C LEU A 444 25.72 -7.54 11.61
N THR A 445 24.51 -8.09 11.42
CA THR A 445 24.29 -9.54 11.48
C THR A 445 23.57 -10.03 10.23
N SER A 446 23.86 -11.26 9.84
CA SER A 446 23.15 -11.93 8.76
C SER A 446 22.93 -13.40 9.10
N THR A 447 21.80 -13.97 8.69
CA THR A 447 21.46 -15.37 8.92
C THR A 447 20.68 -15.89 7.73
N TYR A 448 21.17 -16.96 7.12
CA TYR A 448 20.50 -17.60 5.99
C TYR A 448 19.65 -18.77 6.47
N ILE A 449 18.37 -18.76 6.08
CA ILE A 449 17.41 -19.80 6.45
C ILE A 449 17.04 -20.57 5.18
N ALA A 450 17.87 -21.54 4.81
CA ALA A 450 17.70 -22.34 3.58
C ALA A 450 16.30 -22.97 3.47
N GLY A 451 15.78 -23.49 4.59
CA GLY A 451 14.44 -24.08 4.67
C GLY A 451 13.29 -23.11 4.37
N ARG A 452 13.53 -21.79 4.39
CA ARG A 452 12.56 -20.75 4.02
C ARG A 452 12.93 -19.97 2.75
N GLY A 453 14.14 -20.16 2.23
CA GLY A 453 14.64 -19.42 1.06
C GLY A 453 14.82 -17.93 1.34
N VAL A 454 15.41 -17.56 2.48
CA VAL A 454 15.54 -16.15 2.90
C VAL A 454 16.82 -15.90 3.68
N LEU A 455 17.45 -14.78 3.40
CA LEU A 455 18.56 -14.22 4.16
C LEU A 455 18.03 -13.05 4.99
N THR A 456 18.08 -13.17 6.32
CA THR A 456 17.78 -12.04 7.21
C THR A 456 19.04 -11.24 7.47
N VAL A 457 18.97 -9.91 7.37
CA VAL A 457 20.10 -9.01 7.65
C VAL A 457 19.64 -7.89 8.56
N SER A 458 20.43 -7.59 9.59
CA SER A 458 20.19 -6.46 10.48
C SER A 458 21.29 -5.41 10.32
N VAL A 459 20.87 -4.16 10.12
CA VAL A 459 21.75 -3.01 9.92
C VAL A 459 21.48 -1.97 11.01
N PRO A 460 22.45 -1.67 11.89
CA PRO A 460 22.31 -0.60 12.85
C PRO A 460 22.04 0.77 12.19
N VAL A 461 21.08 1.50 12.71
CA VAL A 461 20.63 2.78 12.12
C VAL A 461 21.77 3.82 12.09
N HIS A 462 22.67 3.80 13.08
CA HIS A 462 23.79 4.75 13.18
C HIS A 462 24.87 4.56 12.10
N LEU A 463 24.90 3.41 11.43
CA LEU A 463 25.83 3.14 10.33
C LEU A 463 25.30 3.64 8.97
N VAL A 464 23.99 3.91 8.88
CA VAL A 464 23.38 4.35 7.63
C VAL A 464 23.70 5.84 7.43
N PRO A 465 24.37 6.22 6.32
CA PRO A 465 24.81 7.60 6.14
C PRO A 465 23.64 8.52 5.76
N SER A 466 23.68 9.73 6.31
CA SER A 466 22.71 10.80 6.03
C SER A 466 23.24 11.75 4.95
N LEU A 467 22.44 11.98 3.90
CA LEU A 467 22.83 12.80 2.76
C LEU A 467 22.40 14.27 2.89
N LYS A 468 21.22 14.52 3.46
CA LYS A 468 20.62 15.86 3.50
C LYS A 468 19.89 16.08 4.81
N THR A 469 19.93 17.32 5.30
CA THR A 469 19.10 17.81 6.39
C THR A 469 18.51 19.15 5.99
N PRO A 470 17.41 19.61 6.64
CA PRO A 470 16.88 20.95 6.41
C PRO A 470 17.94 22.06 6.54
N GLN A 471 18.88 21.91 7.47
CA GLN A 471 19.93 22.90 7.75
C GLN A 471 21.06 22.90 6.72
N ASN A 472 21.37 21.74 6.14
CA ASN A 472 22.53 21.56 5.24
C ASN A 472 22.12 21.40 3.76
N TYR A 473 20.88 21.71 3.42
CA TYR A 473 20.40 21.57 2.04
C TYR A 473 21.00 22.63 1.11
N THR A 474 21.94 22.21 0.25
CA THR A 474 22.47 22.99 -0.87
C THR A 474 22.24 22.28 -2.20
N GLN A 475 21.89 23.05 -3.24
CA GLN A 475 21.56 22.50 -4.56
C GLN A 475 22.85 22.17 -5.32
N GLY A 476 23.13 20.88 -5.59
CA GLY A 476 24.05 20.47 -6.65
C GLY A 476 25.39 19.79 -6.28
N SER A 477 25.70 19.46 -5.02
CA SER A 477 26.90 18.65 -4.75
C SER A 477 26.83 17.84 -3.45
N PHE A 478 26.58 16.54 -3.55
CA PHE A 478 26.95 15.57 -2.51
C PHE A 478 27.32 14.25 -3.18
N ALA A 479 28.41 13.63 -2.69
CA ALA A 479 28.76 12.26 -3.06
C ALA A 479 27.63 11.31 -2.61
N ASP A 480 27.39 10.28 -3.40
CA ASP A 480 26.33 9.31 -3.17
C ASP A 480 26.77 8.36 -2.03
N ARG A 481 26.58 8.79 -0.77
CA ARG A 481 26.94 7.99 0.42
C ARG A 481 25.88 6.93 0.70
N TYR A 482 26.32 5.71 1.03
CA TYR A 482 25.44 4.60 1.38
C TYR A 482 26.19 3.52 2.15
N LEU A 483 25.44 2.68 2.87
CA LEU A 483 25.93 1.37 3.29
C LEU A 483 25.42 0.33 2.29
N ALA A 484 26.31 -0.51 1.76
CA ALA A 484 25.98 -1.63 0.91
C ALA A 484 25.94 -2.94 1.70
N ILE A 485 24.97 -3.77 1.37
CA ILE A 485 24.84 -5.18 1.75
C ILE A 485 25.10 -5.96 0.46
N ASN A 486 26.31 -6.48 0.30
CA ASN A 486 26.66 -7.32 -0.83
C ASN A 486 26.37 -8.78 -0.46
N VAL A 487 25.58 -9.43 -1.29
CA VAL A 487 25.16 -10.81 -1.10
C VAL A 487 25.62 -11.62 -2.31
N SER A 488 26.44 -12.62 -2.08
CA SER A 488 26.86 -13.57 -3.12
C SER A 488 26.19 -14.92 -2.94
N GLY A 489 25.93 -15.60 -4.06
CA GLY A 489 25.31 -16.93 -4.10
C GLY A 489 23.79 -16.96 -3.94
N LEU A 490 23.11 -15.79 -3.82
CA LEU A 490 21.66 -15.69 -3.66
C LEU A 490 21.00 -15.11 -4.92
N PRO A 491 20.40 -15.94 -5.80
CA PRO A 491 19.78 -15.50 -7.04
C PRO A 491 18.43 -14.77 -6.85
#